data_AF-A0A9D2L0R3-F1
#
_entry.id   AF-A0A9D2L0R3-F1
#
_cell.length_a   1.000
_cell.length_b   1.000
_cell.length_c   1.000
_cell.angle_alpha   90.00
_cell.angle_beta   90.00
_cell.angle_gamma   90.00
#
_symmetry.space_group_name_H-M   'P 1'
#
loop_
_entity.id
_entity.type
_entity.pdbx_description
1 polymer ?
#
loop_
_entity_poly.entity_id
_entity_poly.type
_entity_poly.pdbx_seq_one_letter_code
_entity_poly.pdbx_strand_id
1 'polypeptide(L)'
;MNLIEKNWNEILEHVRKEHELSDVSFETWLLPLKVHSAENHVVKIIVPMGEQMITYLNSKFKTPIFVAIAEFTGEKYEVEFITEKEAAEQ
;
A
#
# COMPACT_ATOMS: atom_id res chain seq x y z
N MET A 1 -8.87 10.91 -9.17
CA MET A 1 -8.83 10.48 -7.77
C MET A 1 -9.68 9.23 -7.64
N ASN A 2 -9.00 8.08 -7.71
CA ASN A 2 -9.60 6.76 -7.70
C ASN A 2 -10.09 6.38 -6.30
N LEU A 3 -10.97 5.37 -6.23
CA LEU A 3 -11.57 4.90 -4.96
C LEU A 3 -10.50 4.51 -3.93
N ILE A 4 -9.38 3.95 -4.40
CA ILE A 4 -8.25 3.52 -3.59
C ILE A 4 -7.55 4.72 -2.92
N GLU A 5 -7.28 5.80 -3.67
CA GLU A 5 -6.66 7.01 -3.12
C GLU A 5 -7.56 7.68 -2.07
N LYS A 6 -8.87 7.72 -2.32
CA LYS A 6 -9.84 8.34 -1.40
C LYS A 6 -9.98 7.59 -0.08
N ASN A 7 -9.88 6.26 -0.13
CA ASN A 7 -10.07 5.39 1.03
C ASN A 7 -8.75 4.79 1.53
N TRP A 8 -7.59 5.36 1.15
CA TRP A 8 -6.30 4.75 1.43
C TRP A 8 -6.07 4.51 2.92
N ASN A 9 -6.41 5.49 3.77
CA ASN A 9 -6.30 5.34 5.22
C ASN A 9 -7.23 4.26 5.76
N GLU A 10 -8.45 4.12 5.23
CA GLU A 10 -9.41 3.08 5.64
C GLU A 10 -8.90 1.68 5.22
N ILE A 11 -8.30 1.56 4.04
CA ILE A 11 -7.68 0.32 3.55
C ILE A 11 -6.52 -0.08 4.46
N LEU A 12 -5.65 0.88 4.84
CA LEU A 12 -4.55 0.62 5.76
C LEU A 12 -5.05 0.22 7.16
N GLU A 13 -6.09 0.89 7.67
CA GLU A 13 -6.72 0.54 8.94
C GLU A 13 -7.41 -0.83 8.90
N HIS A 14 -7.96 -1.24 7.75
CA HIS A 14 -8.47 -2.59 7.56
C HIS A 14 -7.36 -3.64 7.65
N VAL A 15 -6.23 -3.42 6.96
CA VAL A 15 -5.04 -4.27 7.07
C VAL A 15 -4.56 -4.37 8.52
N ARG A 16 -4.56 -3.25 9.24
CA ARG A 16 -4.17 -3.18 10.65
C ARG A 16 -5.06 -4.07 11.53
N LYS A 17 -6.38 -3.99 11.36
CA LYS A 17 -7.36 -4.75 12.15
C LYS A 17 -7.32 -6.23 11.83
N GLU A 18 -7.33 -6.59 10.54
CA GLU A 18 -7.33 -7.99 10.08
C GLU A 18 -6.05 -8.74 10.48
N HIS A 19 -4.91 -8.05 10.57
CA HIS A 19 -3.63 -8.63 10.96
C HIS A 19 -3.20 -8.29 12.39
N GLU A 20 -4.09 -7.70 13.20
CA GLU A 20 -3.86 -7.35 14.61
C GLU A 20 -2.53 -6.60 14.83
N LEU A 21 -2.19 -5.67 13.93
CA LEU A 21 -0.92 -4.94 13.99
C LEU A 21 -0.91 -4.00 15.19
N SER A 22 0.21 -3.99 15.92
CA SER A 22 0.44 -3.01 16.98
C SER A 22 0.50 -1.59 16.42
N ASP A 23 0.16 -0.60 17.23
CA ASP A 23 0.24 0.83 16.86
C ASP A 23 1.60 1.16 16.23
N VAL A 24 2.69 0.78 16.93
CA VAL A 24 4.06 1.05 16.46
C VAL A 24 4.35 0.41 15.11
N SER A 25 3.88 -0.81 14.86
CA SER A 25 4.09 -1.48 13.56
C SER A 25 3.30 -0.77 12.46
N PHE A 26 2.06 -0.40 12.73
CA PHE A 26 1.21 0.30 11.78
C PHE A 26 1.79 1.67 11.40
N GLU A 27 2.12 2.48 12.41
CA GLU A 27 2.67 3.82 12.25
C GLU A 27 4.03 3.81 11.54
N THR A 28 4.85 2.79 11.78
CA THR A 28 6.19 2.69 11.18
C THR A 28 6.14 2.19 9.75
N TRP A 29 5.39 1.13 9.46
CA TRP A 29 5.48 0.42 8.19
C TRP A 29 4.39 0.82 7.18
N LEU A 30 3.17 1.12 7.63
CA LEU A 30 2.01 1.30 6.75
C LEU A 30 1.59 2.77 6.59
N LEU A 31 1.52 3.51 7.69
CA LEU A 31 1.07 4.91 7.67
C LEU A 31 1.88 5.85 6.74
N PRO A 32 3.21 5.68 6.55
CA PRO A 32 3.98 6.54 5.65
C PRO A 32 3.74 6.26 4.16
N LEU A 33 3.08 5.16 3.80
CA LEU A 33 2.86 4.74 2.42
C LEU A 33 1.83 5.65 1.73
N LYS A 34 2.06 5.98 0.46
CA LYS A 34 1.17 6.82 -0.33
C LYS A 34 0.84 6.17 -1.66
N VAL A 35 -0.40 6.27 -2.11
CA VAL A 35 -0.76 5.85 -3.47
C VAL A 35 -0.17 6.84 -4.46
N HIS A 36 0.64 6.33 -5.40
CA HIS A 36 1.13 7.10 -6.55
C HIS A 36 0.10 7.08 -7.67
N SER A 37 -0.34 5.89 -8.06
CA SER A 37 -1.34 5.68 -9.10
C SER A 37 -2.11 4.38 -8.89
N ALA A 38 -3.29 4.31 -9.48
CA ALA A 38 -4.15 3.14 -9.51
C ALA A 38 -4.80 3.06 -10.89
N GLU A 39 -4.15 2.37 -11.82
CA GLU A 39 -4.54 2.29 -13.22
C GLU A 39 -4.11 0.95 -13.83
N ASN A 40 -4.78 0.51 -14.89
CA ASN A 40 -4.47 -0.76 -15.57
C ASN A 40 -4.44 -1.97 -14.62
N HIS A 41 -5.28 -1.98 -13.57
CA HIS A 41 -5.29 -2.99 -12.51
C HIS A 41 -3.97 -3.12 -11.73
N VAL A 42 -3.16 -2.05 -11.69
CA VAL A 42 -1.95 -1.96 -10.88
C VAL A 42 -2.05 -0.73 -9.98
N VAL A 43 -1.75 -0.92 -8.69
CA VAL A 43 -1.65 0.14 -7.70
C VAL A 43 -0.20 0.30 -7.33
N LYS A 44 0.36 1.48 -7.65
CA LYS A 44 1.72 1.85 -7.29
C LYS A 44 1.70 2.61 -5.97
N ILE A 45 2.51 2.17 -5.01
CA ILE A 45 2.58 2.70 -3.66
C ILE A 45 3.99 3.21 -3.40
N ILE A 46 4.10 4.49 -3.05
CA ILE A 46 5.37 5.14 -2.72
C ILE A 46 5.84 4.71 -1.34
N VAL A 47 7.11 4.32 -1.27
CA VAL A 47 7.83 3.96 -0.05
C VAL A 47 8.87 5.04 0.27
N PRO A 48 8.74 5.79 1.37
CA PRO A 48 9.61 6.93 1.69
C PRO A 48 11.01 6.53 2.21
N MET A 49 11.23 5.26 2.55
CA MET A 49 12.46 4.78 3.21
C MET A 49 13.44 4.03 2.27
N GLY A 50 13.24 4.11 0.95
CA GLY A 50 14.14 3.54 -0.06
C GLY A 50 13.97 2.03 -0.32
N GLU A 51 14.83 1.47 -1.18
CA GLU A 51 14.69 0.11 -1.74
C GLU A 51 14.76 -1.01 -0.69
N GLN A 52 15.53 -0.85 0.39
CA GLN A 52 15.65 -1.88 1.43
C GLN A 52 14.31 -2.15 2.14
N MET A 53 13.49 -1.12 2.28
CA MET A 53 12.15 -1.19 2.85
C MET A 53 11.17 -1.94 1.94
N ILE A 54 11.34 -1.80 0.62
CA ILE A 54 10.48 -2.44 -0.38
C ILE A 54 10.50 -3.96 -0.24
N THR A 55 11.66 -4.56 0.02
CA THR A 55 11.75 -6.02 0.23
C THR A 55 10.95 -6.47 1.45
N TYR A 56 11.03 -5.72 2.56
CA TYR A 56 10.29 -6.02 3.78
C TYR A 56 8.78 -5.88 3.57
N LEU A 57 8.33 -4.77 2.96
CA LEU A 57 6.92 -4.51 2.64
C LEU A 57 6.35 -5.56 1.68
N ASN A 58 7.13 -5.98 0.67
CA ASN A 58 6.73 -7.06 -0.23
C ASN A 58 6.49 -8.36 0.53
N SER A 59 7.39 -8.72 1.43
CA SER A 59 7.29 -9.97 2.19
C SER A 59 6.16 -9.97 3.22
N LYS A 60 5.87 -8.82 3.84
CA LYS A 60 4.95 -8.74 4.99
C LYS A 60 3.57 -8.22 4.63
N PHE A 61 3.48 -7.28 3.69
CA PHE A 61 2.27 -6.47 3.49
C PHE A 61 1.73 -6.44 2.07
N LYS A 62 2.44 -6.99 1.06
CA LYS A 62 1.91 -7.06 -0.32
C LYS A 62 0.56 -7.78 -0.39
N THR A 63 0.49 -9.00 0.15
CA THR A 63 -0.73 -9.79 0.15
C THR A 63 -1.84 -9.17 0.99
N PRO A 64 -1.58 -8.73 2.25
CA PRO A 64 -2.58 -8.00 3.04
C PRO A 64 -3.18 -6.78 2.32
N ILE A 65 -2.34 -5.94 1.72
CA ILE A 65 -2.79 -4.74 1.01
C ILE A 65 -3.56 -5.11 -0.25
N PHE A 66 -3.10 -6.13 -1.00
CA PHE A 66 -3.83 -6.67 -2.15
C PHE A 66 -5.25 -7.11 -1.77
N VAL A 67 -5.38 -7.90 -0.70
CA VAL A 67 -6.68 -8.39 -0.23
C VAL A 67 -7.57 -7.23 0.17
N ALA A 68 -7.06 -6.29 0.99
CA ALA A 68 -7.83 -5.13 1.43
C ALA A 68 -8.31 -4.27 0.26
N ILE A 69 -7.45 -3.99 -0.74
CA ILE A 69 -7.86 -3.25 -1.94
C ILE A 69 -8.96 -4.01 -2.69
N ALA A 70 -8.84 -5.33 -2.84
CA ALA A 70 -9.83 -6.13 -3.55
C ALA A 70 -11.18 -6.18 -2.81
N GLU A 71 -11.17 -6.23 -1.49
CA GLU A 71 -12.39 -6.17 -0.67
C GLU A 71 -13.07 -4.81 -0.74
N PHE A 72 -12.30 -3.72 -0.73
CA PHE A 72 -12.84 -2.36 -0.80
C PHE A 72 -13.37 -1.99 -2.20
N THR A 73 -12.69 -2.42 -3.26
CA THR A 73 -13.02 -2.03 -4.63
C THR A 73 -13.89 -3.05 -5.36
N GLY A 74 -13.92 -4.30 -4.90
CA GLY A 74 -14.51 -5.43 -5.62
C GLY A 74 -13.66 -5.95 -6.78
N GLU A 75 -12.48 -5.36 -7.02
CA GLU A 75 -11.61 -5.67 -8.16
C GLU A 75 -10.19 -6.02 -7.71
N LYS A 76 -9.53 -6.92 -8.44
CA LYS A 76 -8.16 -7.34 -8.10
C LYS A 76 -7.17 -6.38 -8.74
N TYR A 77 -6.43 -5.65 -7.92
CA TYR A 77 -5.31 -4.81 -8.34
C TYR A 77 -4.00 -5.45 -7.92
N GLU A 78 -3.02 -5.55 -8.83
CA GLU A 78 -1.65 -5.87 -8.44
C GLU A 78 -1.06 -4.71 -7.61
N VAL A 79 -0.29 -5.05 -6.58
CA VAL A 79 0.35 -4.07 -5.71
C VAL A 79 1.84 -4.00 -6.04
N GLU A 80 2.30 -2.81 -6.41
CA GLU A 80 3.71 -2.50 -6.65
C GLU A 80 4.19 -1.43 -5.67
N PHE A 81 5.25 -1.72 -4.93
CA PHE A 81 5.93 -0.74 -4.10
C PHE A 81 7.05 -0.10 -4.91
N ILE A 82 7.08 1.23 -4.94
CA ILE A 82 8.06 2.03 -5.67
C ILE A 82 8.71 3.05 -4.74
N THR A 83 9.93 3.45 -5.06
CA THR A 83 10.60 4.55 -4.36
C THR A 83 10.08 5.91 -4.81
N GLU A 84 10.34 6.97 -4.03
CA GLU A 84 10.06 8.35 -4.45
C GLU A 84 10.77 8.73 -5.76
N LYS A 85 11.95 8.16 -6.00
CA LYS A 85 12.71 8.37 -7.23
C LYS A 85 11.98 7.81 -8.45
N GLU A 86 11.54 6.55 -8.38
CA GLU A 86 10.78 5.90 -9.46
C GLU A 86 9.42 6.57 -9.71
N ALA A 87 8.83 7.16 -8.67
CA ALA A 87 7.60 7.95 -8.79
C ALA A 87 7.83 9.30 -9.49
N ALA A 88 9.02 9.89 -9.35
CA ALA A 88 9.37 11.17 -9.98
C ALA A 88 9.86 11.02 -11.43
N GLU A 89 10.26 9.81 -11.84
CA GLU A 89 10.71 9.48 -13.20
C GLU A 89 9.55 9.11 -14.16
N GLN A 90 8.30 9.13 -13.68
CA GLN A 90 7.07 8.86 -14.44
C GLN A 90 6.26 10.15 -14.66
#